data_AF-A0A955VSB9-F1
#
_entry.id   AF-A0A955VSB9-F1
#
_cell.length_a   1.000
_cell.length_b   1.000
_cell.length_c   1.000
_cell.angle_alpha   90.00
_cell.angle_beta   90.00
_cell.angle_gamma   90.00
#
_symmetry.space_group_name_H-M   'P 1'
#
loop_
_entity.id
_entity.type
_entity.pdbx_description
1 polymer ?
#
loop_
_entity_poly.entity_id
_entity_poly.type
_entity_poly.pdbx_seq_one_letter_code
_entity_poly.pdbx_strand_id
1 'polypeptide(L)'
;AYDDPWLFAEADARVFGRPAAPKTRADVVREMAAYAEGWLAAGGRLHHITRHMLGLFAGVPGGRRFRQILGAATRPGAGPELLEQALEAVAATAA
;
A
#
# COMPACT_ATOMS: atom_id res chain seq x y z
N ALA A 1 10.69 -5.82 9.22
CA ALA A 1 10.44 -5.02 8.00
C ALA A 1 9.05 -5.26 7.42
N TYR A 2 8.57 -6.52 7.33
CA TYR A 2 7.21 -6.80 6.85
C TYR A 2 6.10 -6.27 7.78
N ASP A 3 6.36 -6.15 9.08
CA ASP A 3 5.38 -5.72 10.08
C ASP A 3 5.11 -4.21 10.04
N ASP A 4 6.13 -3.42 9.69
CA ASP A 4 6.05 -1.96 9.51
C ASP A 4 7.03 -1.50 8.41
N PRO A 5 6.61 -1.57 7.13
CA PRO A 5 7.42 -1.10 6.00
C PRO A 5 7.66 0.42 6.03
N TRP A 6 6.82 1.18 6.74
CA TRP A 6 6.89 2.64 6.75
C TRP A 6 8.10 3.18 7.51
N LEU A 7 8.73 2.36 8.35
CA LEU A 7 9.97 2.70 9.04
C LEU A 7 11.07 3.21 8.09
N PHE A 8 11.07 2.77 6.83
CA PHE A 8 12.07 3.19 5.83
C PHE A 8 11.70 4.47 5.05
N ALA A 9 10.51 5.04 5.26
CA ALA A 9 10.06 6.22 4.51
C ALA A 9 10.97 7.44 4.69
N GLU A 10 11.70 7.52 5.80
CA GLU A 10 12.65 8.61 6.10
C GLU A 10 14.12 8.23 5.86
N ALA A 11 14.40 6.99 5.47
CA ALA A 11 15.77 6.50 5.32
C ALA A 11 16.55 7.28 4.27
N ASP A 12 15.93 7.64 3.14
CA ASP A 12 16.58 8.39 2.07
C ASP A 12 17.05 9.78 2.52
N ALA A 13 16.22 10.47 3.30
CA ALA A 13 16.56 11.78 3.87
C ALA A 13 17.64 11.66 4.94
N ARG A 14 17.53 10.66 5.84
CA ARG A 14 18.43 10.48 6.98
C ARG A 14 19.80 9.89 6.63
N VAL A 15 19.87 9.03 5.61
CA VAL A 15 21.08 8.28 5.24
C VAL A 15 21.79 8.89 4.05
N PHE A 16 21.06 9.33 3.01
CA PHE A 16 21.65 9.78 1.76
C PHE A 16 21.59 11.29 1.55
N GLY A 17 21.01 12.05 2.50
CA GLY A 17 20.96 13.52 2.44
C GLY A 17 20.23 14.06 1.22
N ARG A 18 19.39 13.25 0.56
CA ARG A 18 18.61 13.67 -0.60
C ARG A 18 17.29 14.26 -0.13
N PRO A 19 17.01 15.54 -0.36
CA PRO A 19 15.71 16.13 -0.07
C PRO A 19 14.73 15.65 -1.15
N ALA A 20 14.19 14.45 -0.99
CA ALA A 20 12.98 14.04 -1.69
C ALA A 20 11.79 14.57 -0.89
N ALA A 21 10.77 15.09 -1.58
CA ALA A 21 9.49 15.35 -0.91
C ALA A 21 9.04 14.02 -0.26
N PRO A 22 8.73 14.00 1.04
CA PRO A 22 8.33 12.77 1.71
C PRO A 22 7.05 12.28 1.05
N LYS A 23 7.11 11.12 0.38
CA LYS A 23 5.90 10.48 -0.16
C LYS A 23 4.94 10.24 1.00
N THR A 24 3.65 10.46 0.77
CA THR A 24 2.63 10.06 1.73
C THR A 24 2.30 8.57 1.57
N ARG A 25 1.69 7.94 2.58
CA ARG A 25 1.19 6.56 2.45
C ARG A 25 0.18 6.43 1.31
N ALA A 26 -0.62 7.47 1.06
CA ALA A 26 -1.57 7.51 -0.05
C ALA A 26 -0.85 7.48 -1.41
N ASP A 27 0.25 8.24 -1.56
CA ASP A 27 1.04 8.25 -2.80
C ASP A 27 1.63 6.86 -3.08
N VAL A 28 2.16 6.20 -2.04
CA VAL A 28 2.64 4.82 -2.17
C VAL A 28 1.53 3.87 -2.62
N VAL A 29 0.31 3.99 -2.09
CA VAL A 29 -0.81 3.13 -2.53
C VAL A 29 -1.13 3.35 -4.01
N ARG A 30 -1.21 4.60 -4.47
CA ARG A 30 -1.52 4.93 -5.87
C ARG A 30 -0.44 4.43 -6.84
N GLU A 31 0.83 4.62 -6.48
CA GLU A 31 1.95 4.08 -7.27
C GLU A 31 1.91 2.55 -7.36
N MET A 32 1.57 1.88 -6.25
CA MET A 32 1.44 0.43 -6.24
C MET A 32 0.21 -0.07 -7.01
N ALA A 33 -0.87 0.73 -7.10
CA ALA A 33 -2.01 0.42 -7.95
C ALA A 33 -1.62 0.46 -9.44
N ALA A 34 -0.93 1.52 -9.87
CA ALA A 34 -0.39 1.60 -11.23
C ALA A 34 0.61 0.47 -11.54
N TYR A 35 1.49 0.12 -10.59
CA TYR A 35 2.38 -1.03 -10.74
C TYR A 35 1.62 -2.36 -10.86
N ALA A 36 0.54 -2.52 -10.09
CA ALA A 36 -0.30 -3.71 -10.12
C ALA A 36 -0.98 -3.92 -11.47
N GLU A 37 -1.36 -2.86 -12.18
CA GLU A 37 -1.91 -2.95 -13.55
C GLU A 37 -0.94 -3.69 -14.49
N GLY A 38 0.32 -3.26 -14.55
CA GLY A 38 1.33 -3.91 -15.39
C GLY A 38 1.65 -5.34 -14.94
N TRP A 39 1.68 -5.58 -13.63
CA TRP A 39 1.90 -6.91 -13.07
C TRP A 39 0.79 -7.90 -13.44
N LEU A 40 -0.47 -7.47 -13.36
CA LEU A 40 -1.63 -8.28 -13.72
C LEU A 40 -1.68 -8.54 -15.23
N ALA A 41 -1.35 -7.53 -16.05
CA ALA A 41 -1.23 -7.69 -17.51
C ALA A 41 -0.16 -8.74 -17.90
N ALA A 42 0.89 -8.89 -17.10
CA ALA A 42 1.92 -9.91 -17.26
C ALA A 42 1.53 -11.31 -16.72
N GLY A 43 0.26 -11.51 -16.29
CA GLY A 43 -0.22 -12.77 -15.73
C GLY A 43 0.08 -12.95 -14.24
N GLY A 44 0.58 -11.90 -13.57
CA GLY A 44 0.80 -11.89 -12.13
C GLY A 44 -0.51 -11.92 -11.34
N ARG A 45 -0.40 -12.14 -10.02
CA ARG A 45 -1.52 -12.04 -9.07
C ARG A 45 -1.34 -10.86 -8.13
N LEU A 46 -2.43 -10.14 -7.87
CA LEU A 46 -2.42 -8.96 -6.99
C LEU A 46 -1.88 -9.27 -5.58
N HIS A 47 -2.20 -10.45 -5.03
CA HIS A 47 -1.70 -10.86 -3.71
C HIS A 47 -0.17 -10.84 -3.58
N HIS A 48 0.57 -11.10 -4.66
CA HIS A 48 2.04 -11.05 -4.63
C HIS A 48 2.57 -9.66 -4.31
N ILE A 49 1.80 -8.61 -4.61
CA ILE A 49 2.08 -7.23 -4.27
C ILE A 49 1.52 -6.90 -2.89
N THR A 50 0.20 -7.10 -2.70
CA THR A 50 -0.52 -6.57 -1.53
C THR A 50 -0.11 -7.22 -0.21
N ARG A 51 0.44 -8.44 -0.22
CA ARG A 51 1.00 -9.09 0.99
C ARG A 51 2.11 -8.26 1.66
N HIS A 52 2.83 -7.43 0.90
CA HIS A 52 3.87 -6.54 1.41
C HIS A 52 3.31 -5.22 1.93
N MET A 53 2.07 -4.89 1.59
CA MET A 53 1.43 -3.62 1.92
C MET A 53 0.59 -3.69 3.20
N LEU A 54 0.35 -4.88 3.75
CA LEU A 54 -0.53 -5.10 4.91
C LEU A 54 -0.14 -4.29 6.17
N GLY A 55 1.15 -3.94 6.29
CA GLY A 55 1.70 -3.13 7.38
C GLY A 55 1.74 -1.62 7.11
N LEU A 56 1.39 -1.16 5.90
CA LEU A 56 1.60 0.23 5.48
C LEU A 56 0.91 1.26 6.40
N PHE A 57 -0.26 0.91 6.93
CA PHE A 57 -1.04 1.71 7.87
C PHE A 57 -1.03 1.16 9.31
N ALA A 58 0.04 0.47 9.71
CA ALA A 58 0.20 0.04 11.10
C ALA A 58 0.13 1.25 12.06
N GLY A 59 -0.65 1.13 13.14
CA GLY A 59 -0.84 2.22 14.12
C GLY A 59 -1.69 3.41 13.67
N VAL A 60 -2.20 3.41 12.43
CA VAL A 60 -3.03 4.51 11.90
C VAL A 60 -4.54 4.18 12.05
N PRO A 61 -5.41 5.14 12.43
CA PRO A 61 -6.87 4.98 12.30
C PRO A 61 -7.26 4.47 10.91
N GLY A 62 -8.16 3.47 10.84
CA GLY A 62 -8.52 2.82 9.57
C GLY A 62 -7.53 1.77 9.06
N GLY A 63 -6.31 1.67 9.62
CA GLY A 63 -5.29 0.70 9.18
C GLY A 63 -5.70 -0.77 9.35
N ARG A 64 -6.55 -1.09 10.34
CA ARG A 64 -7.16 -2.42 10.46
C ARG A 64 -8.07 -2.72 9.27
N ARG A 65 -8.90 -1.74 8.86
CA ARG A 65 -9.84 -1.88 7.76
C ARG A 65 -9.10 -2.00 6.43
N PHE A 66 -8.04 -1.22 6.23
CA PHE A 66 -7.11 -1.36 5.11
C PHE A 66 -6.62 -2.80 4.94
N ARG A 67 -6.09 -3.40 6.02
CA ARG A 67 -5.61 -4.80 6.01
C ARG A 67 -6.71 -5.80 5.67
N GLN A 68 -7.92 -5.61 6.21
CA GLN A 68 -9.06 -6.49 5.92
C GLN A 68 -9.44 -6.46 4.44
N ILE A 69 -9.49 -5.27 3.83
CA ILE A 69 -9.82 -5.09 2.41
C ILE A 69 -8.77 -5.79 1.54
N LEU A 70 -7.48 -5.57 1.82
CA LEU A 70 -6.39 -6.22 1.09
C LEU A 70 -6.38 -7.75 1.22
N GLY A 71 -7.00 -8.31 2.26
CA GLY A 71 -7.20 -9.75 2.40
C GLY A 71 -7.94 -10.40 1.22
N ALA A 72 -8.77 -9.62 0.50
CA ALA A 72 -9.48 -10.09 -0.70
C ALA A 72 -8.57 -10.26 -1.93
N ALA A 73 -7.33 -9.74 -1.91
CA ALA A 73 -6.40 -9.83 -3.04
C ALA A 73 -5.97 -11.28 -3.38
N THR A 74 -6.23 -12.23 -2.50
CA THR A 74 -5.99 -13.67 -2.73
C THR A 74 -6.97 -14.28 -3.72
N ARG A 75 -8.14 -13.65 -3.92
CA ARG A 75 -9.19 -14.14 -4.83
C ARG A 75 -8.74 -14.02 -6.30
N PRO A 76 -9.11 -14.99 -7.16
CA PRO A 76 -8.96 -14.83 -8.59
C PRO A 76 -9.68 -13.58 -9.09
N GLY A 77 -9.06 -12.84 -10.02
CA GLY A 77 -9.65 -11.64 -10.60
C GLY A 77 -9.60 -10.38 -9.73
N ALA A 78 -8.95 -10.42 -8.56
CA ALA A 78 -8.73 -9.20 -7.77
C ALA A 78 -7.80 -8.23 -8.53
N GLY A 79 -8.27 -7.00 -8.74
CA GLY A 79 -7.54 -5.96 -9.49
C GLY A 79 -7.05 -4.78 -8.64
N PRO A 80 -6.37 -3.82 -9.28
CA PRO A 80 -5.75 -2.67 -8.62
C PRO A 80 -6.76 -1.78 -7.87
N GLU A 81 -8.03 -1.79 -8.27
CA GLU A 81 -9.13 -1.07 -7.61
C GLU A 81 -9.26 -1.41 -6.12
N LEU A 82 -8.82 -2.60 -5.71
CA LEU A 82 -8.82 -3.00 -4.31
C LEU A 82 -7.87 -2.15 -3.44
N LEU A 83 -6.78 -1.64 -4.02
CA LEU A 83 -5.84 -0.76 -3.34
C LEU A 83 -6.46 0.62 -3.07
N GLU A 84 -7.16 1.18 -4.04
CA GLU A 84 -7.89 2.46 -3.89
C GLU A 84 -9.03 2.32 -2.89
N GLN A 85 -9.83 1.25 -2.96
CA GLN A 85 -10.88 0.97 -1.97
C GLN A 85 -10.32 0.88 -0.54
N ALA A 86 -9.15 0.27 -0.38
CA ALA A 86 -8.49 0.18 0.91
C ALA A 86 -8.05 1.57 1.41
N LEU A 87 -7.54 2.41 0.52
CA LEU A 87 -7.12 3.79 0.83
C LEU A 87 -8.32 4.67 1.22
N GLU A 88 -9.42 4.62 0.48
CA GLU A 88 -10.66 5.34 0.79
C GLU A 88 -11.18 4.97 2.18
N ALA A 89 -11.14 3.70 2.55
CA ALA A 89 -11.58 3.24 3.86
C ALA A 89 -10.71 3.79 5.01
N VAL A 90 -9.42 4.04 4.77
CA VAL A 90 -8.55 4.73 5.73
C VAL A 90 -8.97 6.19 5.86
N ALA A 91 -9.14 6.89 4.74
CA ALA A 91 -9.52 8.30 4.73
C ALA A 91 -10.86 8.54 5.42
N ALA A 92 -11.86 7.68 5.19
CA ALA A 92 -13.18 7.76 5.83
C ALA A 92 -13.15 7.52 7.35
N THR A 93 -12.12 6.86 7.87
CA THR A 93 -11.94 6.63 9.32
C THR A 93 -11.14 7.74 9.99
N ALA A 94 -10.39 8.52 9.21
CA ALA A 94 -9.56 9.63 9.70
C ALA A 94 -10.31 10.98 9.76
N ALA A 95 -11.49 11.05 9.14
CA ALA A 95 -12.43 12.18 9.22
C ALA A 95 -13.29 12.10 10.48
#